data_AF-X1G4G7-F1
#
_entry.id   AF-X1G4G7-F1
#
_cell.length_a   1.000
_cell.length_b   1.000
_cell.length_c   1.000
_cell.angle_alpha   90.00
_cell.angle_beta   90.00
_cell.angle_gamma   90.00
#
_symmetry.space_group_name_H-M   'P 1'
#
loop_
_entity.id
_entity.type
_entity.pdbx_description
1 polymer ?
#
loop_
_entity_poly.entity_id
_entity_poly.type
_entity_poly.pdbx_seq_one_letter_code
_entity_poly.pdbx_strand_id
1 'polypeptide(L)'
;FDVSKKVISYIAFNMIFKLKANQLKKREYVELLTERTDYLREKGELNSSISDDVLTEFFLSCNILIREKGFYSFWHSNLLEYFCAIELGHQINKNILSIPIKDIVNAFDFRNYLITSFPLIENENYKETLKKTNIFLYLESILEQAVLNEFEEIFILKVLLEKLNSKYRFVQDKVCGLIEKYLRYSKNPEEILTTIIDKEERPNVLVWSLLELGKLKSQKARDYLFKLKNFDLKTDRDIYLNPISGHRIIALSNFGDQEIQDFIINEIEREWGGIPYLNMIGTALFNITRRKQLSLKSFRQVMK
;
A
#
# COMPACT_ATOMS: atom_id res chain seq x y z
N PHE A 1 -0.09 -10.29 17.69
CA PHE A 1 -1.27 -10.33 16.80
C PHE A 1 -2.50 -10.05 17.64
N ASP A 2 -3.29 -9.05 17.27
CA ASP A 2 -4.57 -8.74 17.92
C ASP A 2 -5.47 -10.00 17.96
N VAL A 3 -6.08 -10.27 19.11
CA VAL A 3 -6.89 -11.47 19.38
C VAL A 3 -8.08 -11.55 18.42
N SER A 4 -8.71 -10.41 18.13
CA SER A 4 -9.78 -10.29 17.15
C SER A 4 -9.33 -10.77 15.76
N LYS A 5 -8.13 -10.39 15.34
CA LYS A 5 -7.50 -10.79 14.07
C LYS A 5 -7.24 -12.29 14.01
N LYS A 6 -6.77 -12.91 15.11
CA LYS A 6 -6.54 -14.37 15.18
C LYS A 6 -7.83 -15.19 15.06
N VAL A 7 -8.92 -14.68 15.64
CA VAL A 7 -10.23 -15.33 15.58
C VAL A 7 -10.80 -15.25 14.16
N ILE A 8 -10.88 -14.04 13.60
CA ILE A 8 -11.52 -13.86 12.29
C ILE A 8 -10.71 -14.48 11.14
N SER A 9 -9.38 -14.51 11.25
CA SER A 9 -8.49 -15.19 10.28
C SER A 9 -8.69 -16.70 10.26
N TYR A 10 -8.86 -17.30 11.45
CA TYR A 10 -9.19 -18.73 11.58
C TYR A 10 -10.53 -19.08 10.93
N ILE A 11 -11.55 -18.26 11.16
CA ILE A 11 -12.88 -18.45 10.57
C ILE A 11 -12.79 -18.34 9.03
N ALA A 12 -12.14 -17.29 8.52
CA ALA A 12 -11.93 -17.08 7.09
C ALA A 12 -11.22 -18.26 6.41
N PHE A 13 -10.18 -18.78 7.06
CA PHE A 13 -9.44 -19.93 6.57
C PHE A 13 -10.31 -21.18 6.47
N ASN A 14 -11.10 -21.47 7.50
CA ASN A 14 -12.01 -22.62 7.50
C ASN A 14 -13.13 -22.47 6.47
N MET A 15 -13.67 -21.26 6.28
CA MET A 15 -14.65 -20.96 5.24
C MET A 15 -14.12 -21.34 3.85
N ILE A 16 -12.92 -20.88 3.50
CA ILE A 16 -12.33 -21.13 2.18
C ILE A 16 -11.89 -22.58 2.01
N PHE A 17 -11.13 -23.12 2.96
CA PHE A 17 -10.41 -24.38 2.76
C PHE A 17 -11.10 -25.63 3.29
N LYS A 18 -11.84 -25.52 4.41
CA LYS A 18 -12.52 -26.66 5.04
C LYS A 18 -13.95 -26.80 4.53
N LEU A 19 -14.68 -25.68 4.49
CA LEU A 19 -16.10 -25.64 4.19
C LEU A 19 -16.41 -25.27 2.74
N LYS A 20 -15.45 -24.66 2.02
CA LYS A 20 -15.60 -24.16 0.65
C LYS A 20 -16.84 -23.29 0.46
N ALA A 21 -17.04 -22.33 1.38
CA ALA A 21 -18.22 -21.50 1.48
C ALA A 21 -17.89 -20.01 1.68
N ASN A 22 -18.67 -19.14 1.05
CA ASN A 22 -18.57 -17.67 1.21
C ASN A 22 -19.50 -17.12 2.32
N GLN A 23 -20.32 -17.99 2.91
CA GLN A 23 -21.23 -17.69 4.00
C GLN A 23 -21.37 -18.93 4.90
N LEU A 24 -21.57 -18.71 6.19
CA LEU A 24 -21.75 -19.74 7.20
C LEU A 24 -23.14 -19.63 7.81
N LYS A 25 -23.80 -20.77 8.06
CA LYS A 25 -24.97 -20.77 8.94
C LYS A 25 -24.55 -20.34 10.34
N LYS A 26 -25.45 -19.72 11.10
CA LYS A 26 -25.19 -19.32 12.50
C LYS A 26 -24.49 -20.40 13.33
N ARG A 27 -24.94 -21.66 13.19
CA ARG A 27 -24.34 -22.79 13.91
C ARG A 27 -22.87 -23.02 13.54
N GLU A 28 -22.55 -23.05 12.25
CA GLU A 28 -21.18 -23.28 11.75
C GLU A 28 -20.24 -22.13 12.15
N TYR A 29 -20.74 -20.90 12.10
CA TYR A 29 -20.00 -19.72 12.57
C TYR A 29 -19.68 -19.80 14.06
N VAL A 30 -20.67 -20.11 14.90
CA VAL A 30 -20.48 -20.23 16.35
C VAL A 30 -19.53 -21.38 16.68
N GLU A 31 -19.66 -22.53 16.02
CA GLU A 31 -18.75 -23.66 16.22
C GLU A 31 -17.28 -23.27 15.96
N LEU A 32 -16.99 -22.59 14.84
CA LEU A 32 -15.62 -22.12 14.53
C LEU A 32 -15.14 -21.01 15.47
N LEU A 33 -16.04 -20.11 15.88
CA LEU A 33 -15.74 -19.03 16.82
C LEU A 33 -15.34 -19.60 18.18
N THR A 34 -16.18 -20.47 18.75
CA THR A 34 -15.96 -21.11 20.06
C THR A 34 -14.70 -21.97 20.04
N GLU A 35 -14.50 -22.78 19.00
CA GLU A 35 -13.28 -23.58 18.84
C GLU A 35 -12.01 -22.71 18.94
N ARG A 36 -12.02 -21.54 18.27
CA ARG A 36 -10.86 -20.66 18.28
C ARG A 36 -10.72 -19.87 19.59
N THR A 37 -11.82 -19.39 20.17
CA THR A 37 -11.76 -18.61 21.41
C THR A 37 -11.33 -19.47 22.58
N ASP A 38 -11.79 -20.72 22.67
CA ASP A 38 -11.35 -21.68 23.69
C ASP A 38 -9.86 -21.99 23.56
N TYR A 39 -9.38 -22.27 22.35
CA TYR A 39 -7.94 -22.44 22.10
C TYR A 39 -7.12 -21.23 22.58
N LEU A 40 -7.59 -20.00 22.32
CA LEU A 40 -6.87 -18.78 22.72
C LEU A 40 -6.94 -18.55 24.24
N ARG A 41 -8.04 -18.93 24.91
CA ARG A 41 -8.15 -18.90 26.38
C ARG A 41 -7.18 -19.87 27.02
N GLU A 42 -7.08 -21.11 26.51
CA GLU A 42 -6.12 -22.11 26.98
C GLU A 42 -4.66 -21.66 26.84
N LYS A 43 -4.37 -20.85 25.80
CA LYS A 43 -3.05 -20.24 25.61
C LYS A 43 -2.80 -18.97 26.44
N GLY A 44 -3.78 -18.52 27.22
CA GLY A 44 -3.69 -17.28 27.99
C GLY A 44 -3.68 -16.01 27.12
N GLU A 45 -4.07 -16.12 25.85
CA GLU A 45 -4.07 -15.02 24.89
C GLU A 45 -5.41 -14.28 24.83
N LEU A 46 -6.49 -14.90 25.32
CA LEU A 46 -7.83 -14.31 25.40
C LEU A 46 -8.30 -14.32 26.87
N ASN A 47 -8.73 -13.15 27.36
CA ASN A 47 -9.30 -13.03 28.70
C ASN A 47 -10.63 -13.79 28.78
N SER A 48 -10.83 -14.56 29.85
CA SER A 48 -12.07 -15.29 30.12
C SER A 48 -13.31 -14.39 30.20
N SER A 49 -13.13 -13.09 30.46
CA SER A 49 -14.22 -12.10 30.47
C SER A 49 -14.74 -11.74 29.06
N ILE A 50 -14.02 -12.07 28.00
CA ILE A 50 -14.44 -11.78 26.62
C ILE A 50 -15.20 -13.00 26.08
N SER A 51 -16.51 -12.83 25.96
CA SER A 51 -17.41 -13.84 25.39
C SER A 51 -17.40 -13.84 23.86
N ASP A 52 -17.88 -14.93 23.29
CA ASP A 52 -18.04 -15.08 21.85
C ASP A 52 -19.01 -14.04 21.28
N ASP A 53 -20.08 -13.71 22.02
CA ASP A 53 -21.06 -12.68 21.64
C ASP A 53 -20.41 -11.29 21.52
N VAL A 54 -19.51 -10.93 22.44
CA VAL A 54 -18.78 -9.64 22.40
C VAL A 54 -17.91 -9.56 21.13
N LEU A 55 -17.25 -10.65 20.77
CA LEU A 55 -16.45 -10.71 19.54
C LEU A 55 -17.33 -10.63 18.29
N THR A 56 -18.47 -11.33 18.27
CA THR A 56 -19.44 -11.22 17.18
C THR A 56 -19.97 -9.80 17.02
N GLU A 57 -20.38 -9.15 18.10
CA GLU A 57 -20.84 -7.75 18.08
C GLU A 57 -19.75 -6.81 17.59
N PHE A 58 -18.51 -7.00 18.04
CA PHE A 58 -17.36 -6.24 17.54
C PHE A 58 -17.22 -6.40 16.01
N PHE A 59 -17.18 -7.62 15.49
CA PHE A 59 -17.02 -7.86 14.05
C PHE A 59 -18.16 -7.28 13.19
N LEU A 60 -19.40 -7.32 13.70
CA LEU A 60 -20.56 -6.73 13.04
C LEU A 60 -20.50 -5.19 13.08
N SER A 61 -20.21 -4.60 14.24
CA SER A 61 -20.13 -3.14 14.41
C SER A 61 -19.02 -2.51 13.58
N CYS A 62 -17.93 -3.24 13.34
CA CYS A 62 -16.82 -2.81 12.48
C CYS A 62 -17.03 -3.13 10.98
N ASN A 63 -18.19 -3.65 10.56
CA ASN A 63 -18.46 -4.09 9.19
C ASN A 63 -17.43 -5.09 8.63
N ILE A 64 -16.86 -5.93 9.49
CA ILE A 64 -16.00 -7.03 9.06
C ILE A 64 -16.88 -8.20 8.59
N LEU A 65 -17.92 -8.50 9.37
CA LEU A 65 -18.96 -9.46 9.04
C LEU A 65 -20.29 -8.75 8.81
N ILE A 66 -21.15 -9.39 8.03
CA ILE A 66 -22.58 -9.09 7.95
C ILE A 66 -23.38 -10.32 8.36
N ARG A 67 -24.59 -10.08 8.87
CA ARG A 67 -25.54 -11.11 9.21
C ARG A 67 -26.83 -10.91 8.42
N GLU A 68 -27.12 -11.84 7.52
CA GLU A 68 -28.32 -11.81 6.69
C GLU A 68 -29.07 -13.13 6.78
N LYS A 69 -30.37 -13.07 7.14
CA LYS A 69 -31.28 -14.23 7.14
C LYS A 69 -30.72 -15.49 7.86
N GLY A 70 -29.93 -15.28 8.93
CA GLY A 70 -29.34 -16.38 9.73
C GLY A 70 -27.99 -16.89 9.25
N PHE A 71 -27.41 -16.25 8.22
CA PHE A 71 -26.06 -16.51 7.74
C PHE A 71 -25.10 -15.40 8.16
N TYR A 72 -23.84 -15.78 8.39
CA TYR A 72 -22.71 -14.86 8.56
C TYR A 72 -21.82 -14.94 7.34
N SER A 73 -21.47 -13.79 6.77
CA SER A 73 -20.49 -13.68 5.70
C SER A 73 -19.59 -12.48 5.96
N PHE A 74 -18.44 -12.45 5.31
CA PHE A 74 -17.66 -11.22 5.28
C PHE A 74 -18.42 -10.17 4.47
N TRP A 75 -18.40 -8.92 4.94
CA TRP A 75 -19.05 -7.80 4.25
C TRP A 75 -18.60 -7.66 2.79
N HIS A 76 -17.34 -8.02 2.52
CA HIS A 76 -16.76 -8.04 1.19
C HIS A 76 -15.86 -9.27 1.02
N SER A 77 -15.84 -9.87 -0.18
CA SER A 77 -14.99 -11.05 -0.51
C SER A 77 -13.51 -10.81 -0.20
N ASN A 78 -12.98 -9.63 -0.54
CA ASN A 78 -11.61 -9.23 -0.18
C ASN A 78 -11.27 -9.34 1.31
N LEU A 79 -12.23 -9.13 2.23
CA LEU A 79 -11.98 -9.31 3.66
C LEU A 79 -11.85 -10.79 4.01
N LEU A 80 -12.70 -11.65 3.43
CA LEU A 80 -12.60 -13.10 3.58
C LEU A 80 -11.23 -13.59 3.13
N GLU A 81 -10.79 -13.18 1.94
CA GLU A 81 -9.47 -13.57 1.45
C GLU A 81 -8.36 -12.99 2.34
N TYR A 82 -8.44 -11.70 2.68
CA TYR A 82 -7.47 -11.01 3.55
C TYR A 82 -7.20 -11.75 4.86
N PHE A 83 -8.26 -12.14 5.56
CA PHE A 83 -8.18 -12.84 6.82
C PHE A 83 -7.78 -14.31 6.63
N CYS A 84 -8.17 -14.96 5.53
CA CYS A 84 -7.72 -16.30 5.19
C CYS A 84 -6.20 -16.36 4.97
N ALA A 85 -5.65 -15.38 4.24
CA ALA A 85 -4.22 -15.25 3.98
C ALA A 85 -3.38 -15.11 5.26
N ILE A 86 -3.90 -14.39 6.27
CA ILE A 86 -3.24 -14.24 7.57
C ILE A 86 -3.07 -15.59 8.26
N GLU A 87 -4.15 -16.37 8.37
CA GLU A 87 -4.09 -17.67 9.04
C GLU A 87 -3.30 -18.69 8.20
N LEU A 88 -3.39 -18.62 6.86
CA LEU A 88 -2.58 -19.44 5.98
C LEU A 88 -1.08 -19.20 6.22
N GLY A 89 -0.65 -17.95 6.26
CA GLY A 89 0.73 -17.60 6.60
C GLY A 89 1.13 -18.09 8.00
N HIS A 90 0.21 -18.01 8.97
CA HIS A 90 0.45 -18.54 10.32
C HIS A 90 0.67 -20.06 10.32
N GLN A 91 -0.15 -20.82 9.60
CA GLN A 91 -0.03 -22.28 9.52
C GLN A 91 1.22 -22.73 8.77
N ILE A 92 1.61 -22.00 7.72
CA ILE A 92 2.87 -22.22 7.02
C ILE A 92 4.05 -22.01 7.97
N ASN A 93 4.09 -20.88 8.68
CA ASN A 93 5.22 -20.55 9.57
C ASN A 93 5.33 -21.50 10.77
N LYS A 94 4.21 -22.04 11.24
CA LYS A 94 4.21 -23.07 12.28
C LYS A 94 4.48 -24.49 11.76
N ASN A 95 4.66 -24.67 10.45
CA ASN A 95 4.78 -25.98 9.79
C ASN A 95 3.62 -26.95 10.14
N ILE A 96 2.41 -26.40 10.27
CA ILE A 96 1.19 -27.17 10.58
C ILE A 96 0.19 -27.20 9.42
N LEU A 97 0.58 -26.67 8.26
CA LEU A 97 -0.26 -26.65 7.07
C LEU A 97 -0.49 -28.07 6.55
N SER A 98 -1.74 -28.54 6.61
CA SER A 98 -2.16 -29.85 6.10
C SER A 98 -2.77 -29.80 4.69
N ILE A 99 -2.82 -28.62 4.07
CA ILE A 99 -3.51 -28.38 2.79
C ILE A 99 -2.52 -28.48 1.64
N PRO A 100 -2.87 -29.18 0.54
CA PRO A 100 -2.04 -29.20 -0.67
C PRO A 100 -1.86 -27.80 -1.27
N ILE A 101 -0.63 -27.49 -1.73
CA ILE A 101 -0.30 -26.21 -2.37
C ILE A 101 -1.23 -25.89 -3.56
N LYS A 102 -1.64 -26.91 -4.31
CA LYS A 102 -2.58 -26.75 -5.44
C LYS A 102 -3.94 -26.19 -4.99
N ASP A 103 -4.43 -26.63 -3.84
CA ASP A 103 -5.72 -26.17 -3.30
C ASP A 103 -5.60 -24.73 -2.78
N ILE A 104 -4.44 -24.36 -2.23
CA ILE A 104 -4.12 -22.96 -1.89
C ILE A 104 -4.19 -22.08 -3.13
N VAL A 105 -3.54 -22.48 -4.23
CA VAL A 105 -3.53 -21.71 -5.48
C VAL A 105 -4.94 -21.56 -6.07
N ASN A 106 -5.79 -22.57 -5.99
CA ASN A 106 -7.15 -22.53 -6.53
C ASN A 106 -8.14 -21.74 -5.66
N ALA A 107 -7.88 -21.64 -4.36
CA ALA A 107 -8.77 -21.03 -3.39
C ALA A 107 -8.70 -19.50 -3.36
N PHE A 108 -7.54 -18.93 -3.69
CA PHE A 108 -7.42 -17.51 -3.98
C PHE A 108 -7.75 -17.34 -5.46
N ASP A 109 -8.99 -16.96 -5.79
CA ASP A 109 -9.32 -16.58 -7.16
C ASP A 109 -8.63 -15.23 -7.38
N PHE A 110 -7.48 -15.25 -8.06
CA PHE A 110 -6.55 -14.12 -8.26
C PHE A 110 -7.15 -12.87 -8.95
N ARG A 111 -8.46 -12.82 -9.12
CA ARG A 111 -9.19 -11.63 -9.54
C ARG A 111 -9.31 -10.67 -8.36
N ASN A 112 -8.26 -9.87 -8.22
CA ASN A 112 -8.21 -8.63 -7.47
C ASN A 112 -8.19 -8.73 -5.93
N TYR A 113 -7.02 -8.33 -5.40
CA TYR A 113 -6.75 -7.80 -4.04
C TYR A 113 -6.44 -8.77 -2.91
N LEU A 114 -5.14 -8.86 -2.60
CA LEU A 114 -4.68 -9.27 -1.28
C LEU A 114 -3.23 -8.84 -1.03
N ILE A 115 -3.07 -7.56 -0.71
CA ILE A 115 -1.79 -6.90 -0.43
C ILE A 115 -2.03 -6.19 0.90
N THR A 116 -1.23 -6.50 1.94
CA THR A 116 -1.11 -5.91 3.29
C THR A 116 -1.18 -6.87 4.50
N SER A 117 -1.21 -8.20 4.33
CA SER A 117 -1.29 -9.06 5.53
C SER A 117 -0.62 -10.42 5.51
N PHE A 118 0.16 -10.74 4.49
CA PHE A 118 0.91 -11.98 4.53
C PHE A 118 2.10 -11.85 5.51
N PRO A 119 2.14 -12.63 6.61
CA PRO A 119 3.37 -12.72 7.38
C PRO A 119 4.46 -13.37 6.53
N LEU A 120 5.71 -13.04 6.85
CA LEU A 120 6.94 -13.55 6.26
C LEU A 120 6.86 -15.07 6.06
N ILE A 121 6.88 -15.52 4.80
CA ILE A 121 6.78 -16.95 4.47
C ILE A 121 8.18 -17.53 4.42
N GLU A 122 8.51 -18.43 5.34
CA GLU A 122 9.84 -19.06 5.41
C GLU A 122 9.98 -20.28 4.47
N ASN A 123 8.88 -20.81 3.92
CA ASN A 123 8.90 -22.02 3.09
C ASN A 123 9.33 -21.73 1.64
N GLU A 124 10.52 -22.20 1.26
CA GLU A 124 11.12 -21.99 -0.07
C GLU A 124 10.30 -22.58 -1.24
N ASN A 125 9.70 -23.76 -1.08
CA ASN A 125 8.86 -24.38 -2.13
C ASN A 125 7.60 -23.54 -2.40
N TYR A 126 7.05 -22.93 -1.36
CA TYR A 126 5.92 -22.02 -1.49
C TYR A 126 6.33 -20.69 -2.12
N LYS A 127 7.49 -20.12 -1.74
CA LYS A 127 8.04 -18.91 -2.39
C LYS A 127 8.20 -19.10 -3.90
N GLU A 128 8.83 -20.19 -4.34
CA GLU A 128 9.03 -20.47 -5.77
C GLU A 128 7.70 -20.72 -6.53
N THR A 129 6.69 -21.27 -5.85
CA THR A 129 5.36 -21.43 -6.44
C THR A 129 4.63 -20.09 -6.54
N LEU A 130 4.70 -19.23 -5.51
CA LEU A 130 4.16 -17.88 -5.51
C LEU A 130 4.79 -17.02 -6.60
N LYS A 131 6.11 -17.10 -6.79
CA LYS A 131 6.83 -16.39 -7.86
C LYS A 131 6.23 -16.63 -9.24
N LYS A 132 5.72 -17.84 -9.49
CA LYS A 132 5.10 -18.26 -10.77
C LYS A 132 3.62 -17.94 -10.87
N THR A 133 2.92 -17.84 -9.74
CA THR A 133 1.44 -17.77 -9.68
C THR A 133 0.92 -16.43 -9.17
N ASN A 134 1.55 -15.85 -8.14
CA ASN A 134 1.27 -14.54 -7.55
C ASN A 134 2.52 -13.67 -7.42
N ILE A 135 2.91 -13.03 -8.52
CA ILE A 135 4.11 -12.20 -8.47
C ILE A 135 3.99 -11.05 -7.45
N PHE A 136 2.82 -10.45 -7.26
CA PHE A 136 2.64 -9.36 -6.30
C PHE A 136 2.77 -9.81 -4.84
N LEU A 137 2.17 -10.96 -4.51
CA LEU A 137 2.27 -11.55 -3.18
C LEU A 137 3.69 -12.04 -2.88
N TYR A 138 4.37 -12.61 -3.89
CA TYR A 138 5.77 -12.97 -3.80
C TYR A 138 6.62 -11.73 -3.45
N LEU A 139 6.45 -10.63 -4.19
CA LEU A 139 7.17 -9.38 -3.93
C LEU A 139 6.87 -8.81 -2.54
N GLU A 140 5.61 -8.78 -2.09
CA GLU A 140 5.28 -8.38 -0.72
C GLU A 140 6.02 -9.24 0.31
N SER A 141 5.96 -10.57 0.18
CA SER A 141 6.55 -11.46 1.18
C SER A 141 8.08 -11.36 1.30
N ILE A 142 8.77 -10.98 0.22
CA ILE A 142 10.21 -10.73 0.23
C ILE A 142 10.53 -9.32 0.74
N LEU A 143 9.75 -8.31 0.37
CA LEU A 143 9.95 -6.93 0.87
C LEU A 143 9.72 -6.79 2.38
N GLU A 144 9.01 -7.73 3.01
CA GLU A 144 8.86 -7.81 4.47
C GLU A 144 10.07 -8.48 5.16
N GLN A 145 11.00 -9.12 4.43
CA GLN A 145 12.17 -9.83 5.00
C GLN A 145 13.31 -8.91 5.48
N ALA A 146 13.14 -7.59 5.38
CA ALA A 146 14.04 -6.51 5.84
C ALA A 146 15.47 -6.48 5.24
N VAL A 147 16.00 -7.61 4.78
CA VAL A 147 17.31 -7.73 4.11
C VAL A 147 17.10 -8.44 2.78
N LEU A 148 17.42 -7.76 1.68
CA LEU A 148 17.38 -8.30 0.33
C LEU A 148 18.81 -8.60 -0.14
N ASN A 149 18.99 -9.70 -0.86
CA ASN A 149 20.25 -9.94 -1.57
C ASN A 149 20.24 -9.26 -2.96
N GLU A 150 21.42 -9.11 -3.57
CA GLU A 150 21.57 -8.40 -4.86
C GLU A 150 20.71 -9.00 -5.99
N PHE A 151 20.58 -10.33 -6.05
CA PHE A 151 19.75 -10.99 -7.06
C PHE A 151 18.25 -10.71 -6.84
N GLU A 152 17.81 -10.65 -5.59
CA GLU A 152 16.44 -10.27 -5.22
C GLU A 152 16.17 -8.81 -5.57
N GLU A 153 17.11 -7.90 -5.28
CA GLU A 153 16.97 -6.48 -5.63
C GLU A 153 16.79 -6.30 -7.15
N ILE A 154 17.65 -6.94 -7.96
CA ILE A 154 17.57 -6.89 -9.42
C ILE A 154 16.25 -7.49 -9.92
N PHE A 155 15.84 -8.64 -9.37
CA PHE A 155 14.59 -9.29 -9.74
C PHE A 155 13.37 -8.42 -9.42
N ILE A 156 13.28 -7.93 -8.17
CA ILE A 156 12.17 -7.10 -7.69
C ILE A 156 12.05 -5.86 -8.55
N LEU A 157 13.15 -5.12 -8.75
CA LEU A 157 13.13 -3.89 -9.53
C LEU A 157 12.71 -4.16 -10.98
N LYS A 158 13.24 -5.21 -11.62
CA LYS A 158 12.85 -5.60 -12.99
C LYS A 158 11.35 -5.86 -13.09
N VAL A 159 10.80 -6.65 -12.18
CA VAL A 159 9.39 -7.01 -12.18
C VAL A 159 8.51 -5.79 -11.90
N LEU A 160 8.87 -4.96 -10.92
CA LEU A 160 8.12 -3.76 -10.59
C LEU A 160 8.07 -2.80 -11.79
N LEU A 161 9.20 -2.55 -12.45
CA LEU A 161 9.24 -1.69 -13.64
C LEU A 161 8.44 -2.27 -14.82
N GLU A 162 8.50 -3.58 -15.03
CA GLU A 162 7.66 -4.25 -16.04
C GLU A 162 6.16 -4.09 -15.73
N LYS A 163 5.74 -4.33 -14.48
CA LYS A 163 4.33 -4.24 -14.09
C LYS A 163 3.83 -2.82 -13.97
N LEU A 164 4.70 -1.85 -13.73
CA LEU A 164 4.38 -0.43 -13.79
C LEU A 164 3.90 -0.06 -15.21
N ASN A 165 4.42 -0.72 -16.25
CA ASN A 165 3.99 -0.59 -17.65
C ASN A 165 2.66 -1.28 -18.01
N SER A 166 1.92 -1.81 -17.02
CA SER A 166 0.59 -2.39 -17.25
C SER A 166 -0.37 -1.36 -17.84
N LYS A 167 -1.25 -1.79 -18.75
CA LYS A 167 -2.37 -0.97 -19.26
C LYS A 167 -3.47 -0.73 -18.23
N TYR A 168 -3.46 -1.47 -17.13
CA TYR A 168 -4.48 -1.41 -16.09
C TYR A 168 -4.03 -0.54 -14.93
N ARG A 169 -4.76 0.55 -14.66
CA ARG A 169 -4.46 1.48 -13.57
C ARG A 169 -4.35 0.81 -12.20
N PHE A 170 -5.26 -0.11 -11.87
CA PHE A 170 -5.21 -0.80 -10.57
C PHE A 170 -3.91 -1.58 -10.37
N VAL A 171 -3.32 -2.12 -11.45
CA VAL A 171 -2.02 -2.79 -11.40
C VAL A 171 -0.92 -1.76 -11.14
N GLN A 172 -0.95 -0.63 -11.82
CA GLN A 172 0.01 0.47 -11.62
C GLN A 172 -0.03 0.95 -10.17
N ASP A 173 -1.22 1.24 -9.63
CA ASP A 173 -1.39 1.73 -8.26
C ASP A 173 -0.83 0.73 -7.23
N LYS A 174 -1.00 -0.58 -7.47
CA LYS A 174 -0.40 -1.62 -6.62
C LYS A 174 1.12 -1.67 -6.75
N VAL A 175 1.64 -1.57 -7.96
CA VAL A 175 3.08 -1.54 -8.22
C VAL A 175 3.72 -0.31 -7.56
N CYS A 176 3.10 0.87 -7.63
CA CYS A 176 3.56 2.08 -6.95
C CYS A 176 3.71 1.84 -5.44
N GLY A 177 2.72 1.21 -4.79
CA GLY A 177 2.80 0.87 -3.36
C GLY A 177 3.94 -0.12 -3.04
N LEU A 178 4.22 -1.08 -3.92
CA LEU A 178 5.35 -2.00 -3.76
C LEU A 178 6.71 -1.33 -4.00
N ILE A 179 6.79 -0.40 -4.96
CA ILE A 179 7.99 0.40 -5.17
C ILE A 179 8.25 1.25 -3.93
N GLU A 180 7.24 1.90 -3.35
CA GLU A 180 7.40 2.68 -2.10
C GLU A 180 8.01 1.82 -0.98
N LYS A 181 7.55 0.57 -0.81
CA LYS A 181 8.15 -0.37 0.14
C LYS A 181 9.61 -0.68 -0.22
N TYR A 182 9.88 -0.99 -1.49
CA TYR A 182 11.22 -1.32 -1.99
C TYR A 182 12.23 -0.17 -1.81
N LEU A 183 11.80 1.09 -2.02
CA LEU A 183 12.67 2.27 -1.87
C LEU A 183 13.25 2.41 -0.46
N ARG A 184 12.62 1.85 0.57
CA ARG A 184 13.13 1.85 1.96
C ARG A 184 14.41 1.04 2.12
N TYR A 185 14.64 0.08 1.23
CA TYR A 185 15.81 -0.80 1.23
C TYR A 185 16.82 -0.43 0.16
N SER A 186 16.41 0.35 -0.85
CA SER A 186 17.29 0.76 -1.95
C SER A 186 18.40 1.68 -1.47
N LYS A 187 19.63 1.44 -1.95
CA LYS A 187 20.78 2.33 -1.71
C LYS A 187 20.67 3.66 -2.47
N ASN A 188 19.96 3.69 -3.60
CA ASN A 188 19.80 4.86 -4.46
C ASN A 188 18.32 5.03 -4.88
N PRO A 189 17.41 5.33 -3.94
CA PRO A 189 15.99 5.45 -4.23
C PRO A 189 15.68 6.60 -5.20
N GLU A 190 16.49 7.65 -5.23
CA GLU A 190 16.32 8.78 -6.16
C GLU A 190 16.50 8.32 -7.61
N GLU A 191 17.53 7.53 -7.91
CA GLU A 191 17.85 7.10 -9.27
C GLU A 191 16.72 6.27 -9.90
N ILE A 192 16.07 5.44 -9.08
CA ILE A 192 14.89 4.68 -9.47
C ILE A 192 13.75 5.63 -9.86
N LEU A 193 13.44 6.60 -8.99
CA LEU A 193 12.34 7.54 -9.21
C LEU A 193 12.59 8.48 -10.39
N THR A 194 13.81 9.02 -10.53
CA THR A 194 14.15 9.88 -11.67
C THR A 194 14.08 9.12 -12.98
N THR A 195 14.55 7.87 -13.01
CA THR A 195 14.43 7.00 -14.19
C THR A 195 12.97 6.75 -14.58
N ILE A 196 12.07 6.61 -13.60
CA ILE A 196 10.63 6.49 -13.87
C ILE A 196 10.11 7.81 -14.45
N ILE A 197 10.38 8.95 -13.81
CA ILE A 197 9.92 10.28 -14.25
C ILE A 197 10.36 10.57 -15.69
N ASP A 198 11.62 10.31 -16.04
CA ASP A 198 12.18 10.59 -17.37
C ASP A 198 11.53 9.76 -18.49
N LYS A 199 10.97 8.60 -18.16
CA LYS A 199 10.40 7.66 -19.15
C LYS A 199 8.89 7.70 -19.23
N GLU A 200 8.23 8.16 -18.17
CA GLU A 200 6.80 7.99 -17.96
C GLU A 200 5.94 9.01 -18.71
N GLU A 201 4.84 8.51 -19.28
CA GLU A 201 3.83 9.30 -20.01
C GLU A 201 2.48 9.27 -19.31
N ARG A 202 2.29 8.36 -18.36
CA ARG A 202 1.01 8.23 -17.65
C ARG A 202 0.96 9.21 -16.50
N PRO A 203 -0.05 10.10 -16.47
CA PRO A 203 -0.09 11.15 -15.46
C PRO A 203 -0.10 10.65 -14.03
N ASN A 204 -0.82 9.56 -13.73
CA ASN A 204 -0.91 9.02 -12.37
C ASN A 204 0.42 8.49 -11.84
N VAL A 205 1.19 7.79 -12.68
CA VAL A 205 2.51 7.27 -12.30
C VAL A 205 3.50 8.43 -12.16
N LEU A 206 3.46 9.37 -13.10
CA LEU A 206 4.31 10.57 -13.08
C LEU A 206 4.08 11.42 -11.83
N VAL A 207 2.81 11.72 -11.49
CA VAL A 207 2.44 12.44 -10.26
C VAL A 207 2.94 11.70 -9.03
N TRP A 208 2.69 10.38 -8.95
CA TRP A 208 3.15 9.58 -7.83
C TRP A 208 4.68 9.64 -7.68
N SER A 209 5.44 9.45 -8.76
CA SER A 209 6.91 9.48 -8.71
C SER A 209 7.48 10.85 -8.32
N LEU A 210 6.89 11.95 -8.81
CA LEU A 210 7.29 13.31 -8.40
C LEU A 210 7.10 13.52 -6.89
N LEU A 211 5.95 13.11 -6.36
CA LEU A 211 5.64 13.28 -4.95
C LEU A 211 6.49 12.38 -4.05
N GLU A 212 6.73 11.12 -4.45
CA GLU A 212 7.65 10.22 -3.74
C GLU A 212 9.07 10.74 -3.74
N LEU A 213 9.55 11.31 -4.86
CA LEU A 213 10.90 11.89 -4.92
C LEU A 213 11.05 13.05 -3.94
N GLY A 214 10.01 13.89 -3.80
CA GLY A 214 9.98 14.95 -2.81
C GLY A 214 10.02 14.45 -1.35
N LYS A 215 9.44 13.27 -1.07
CA LYS A 215 9.45 12.67 0.29
C LYS A 215 10.83 12.20 0.74
N LEU A 216 11.73 11.86 -0.20
CA LEU A 216 13.10 11.42 0.12
C LEU A 216 13.95 12.51 0.78
N LYS A 217 13.63 13.80 0.54
CA LYS A 217 14.30 14.97 1.13
C LYS A 217 15.84 14.97 0.99
N SER A 218 16.38 14.29 -0.01
CA SER A 218 17.81 14.30 -0.31
C SER A 218 18.19 15.45 -1.24
N GLN A 219 19.48 15.84 -1.22
CA GLN A 219 19.98 16.88 -2.12
C GLN A 219 19.83 16.48 -3.59
N LYS A 220 20.02 15.20 -3.93
CA LYS A 220 19.83 14.67 -5.28
C LYS A 220 18.38 14.87 -5.76
N ALA A 221 17.41 14.51 -4.92
CA ALA A 221 15.99 14.69 -5.23
C ALA A 221 15.64 16.17 -5.42
N ARG A 222 16.16 17.04 -4.53
CA ARG A 222 15.99 18.50 -4.62
C ARG A 222 16.50 19.04 -5.95
N ASP A 223 17.75 18.74 -6.30
CA ASP A 223 18.40 19.29 -7.48
C ASP A 223 17.76 18.80 -8.77
N TYR A 224 17.33 17.53 -8.82
CA TYR A 224 16.56 17.00 -9.95
C TYR A 224 15.22 17.73 -10.11
N LEU A 225 14.41 17.79 -9.05
CA LEU A 225 13.10 18.46 -9.09
C LEU A 225 13.23 19.95 -9.41
N PHE A 226 14.30 20.61 -8.97
CA PHE A 226 14.51 22.02 -9.24
C PHE A 226 14.88 22.27 -10.71
N LYS A 227 15.74 21.42 -11.29
CA LYS A 227 16.17 21.54 -12.69
C LYS A 227 15.13 21.06 -13.71
N LEU A 228 14.22 20.19 -13.31
CA LEU A 228 13.16 19.64 -14.16
C LEU A 228 12.27 20.76 -14.71
N LYS A 229 12.22 20.92 -16.03
CA LYS A 229 11.37 21.93 -16.69
C LYS A 229 10.07 21.31 -17.17
N ASN A 230 9.04 22.13 -17.38
CA ASN A 230 7.72 21.64 -17.77
C ASN A 230 7.75 20.88 -19.10
N PHE A 231 8.60 21.28 -20.04
CA PHE A 231 8.75 20.58 -21.34
C PHE A 231 9.52 19.26 -21.25
N ASP A 232 10.21 19.00 -20.15
CA ASP A 232 10.90 17.71 -19.92
C ASP A 232 9.88 16.62 -19.54
N LEU A 233 8.67 17.02 -19.13
CA LEU A 233 7.57 16.11 -18.80
C LEU A 233 6.82 15.75 -20.08
N LYS A 234 6.60 14.45 -20.29
CA LYS A 234 5.87 13.98 -21.47
C LYS A 234 4.35 14.19 -21.41
N THR A 235 3.83 14.72 -20.29
CA THR A 235 2.41 15.01 -20.13
C THR A 235 2.20 16.20 -19.21
N ASP A 236 1.28 17.08 -19.62
CA ASP A 236 1.06 18.36 -18.96
C ASP A 236 0.01 18.33 -17.86
N ARG A 237 -0.92 17.36 -17.88
CA ARG A 237 -2.07 17.32 -16.96
C ARG A 237 -2.30 15.96 -16.33
N ASP A 238 -2.75 15.97 -15.08
CA ASP A 238 -3.20 14.79 -14.35
C ASP A 238 -4.62 14.35 -14.77
N ILE A 239 -5.10 13.28 -14.13
CA ILE A 239 -6.45 12.73 -14.34
C ILE A 239 -7.60 13.67 -13.93
N TYR A 240 -7.29 14.71 -13.15
CA TYR A 240 -8.21 15.76 -12.70
C TYR A 240 -7.99 17.09 -13.43
N LEU A 241 -7.23 17.07 -14.53
CA LEU A 241 -6.85 18.23 -15.34
C LEU A 241 -5.96 19.25 -14.61
N ASN A 242 -5.39 18.90 -13.45
CA ASN A 242 -4.39 19.74 -12.80
C ASN A 242 -3.07 19.64 -13.56
N PRO A 243 -2.31 20.74 -13.67
CA PRO A 243 -1.01 20.70 -14.32
C PRO A 243 -0.01 19.85 -13.53
N ILE A 244 0.75 18.99 -14.22
CA ILE A 244 1.79 18.14 -13.61
C ILE A 244 2.90 19.00 -13.00
N SER A 245 3.20 20.16 -13.60
CA SER A 245 4.13 21.14 -13.04
C SER A 245 3.74 21.60 -11.62
N GLY A 246 2.45 21.63 -11.29
CA GLY A 246 1.99 21.92 -9.94
C GLY A 246 2.35 20.82 -8.95
N HIS A 247 2.37 19.55 -9.37
CA HIS A 247 2.80 18.42 -8.52
C HIS A 247 4.31 18.49 -8.23
N ARG A 248 5.12 18.92 -9.21
CA ARG A 248 6.53 19.25 -8.99
C ARG A 248 6.69 20.35 -7.94
N ILE A 249 5.89 21.41 -7.97
CA ILE A 249 5.91 22.47 -6.94
C ILE A 249 5.57 21.92 -5.56
N ILE A 250 4.54 21.06 -5.46
CA ILE A 250 4.21 20.38 -4.20
C ILE A 250 5.37 19.51 -3.73
N ALA A 251 6.03 18.76 -4.63
CA ALA A 251 7.19 17.95 -4.28
C ALA A 251 8.35 18.82 -3.77
N LEU A 252 8.65 19.93 -4.45
CA LEU A 252 9.65 20.92 -4.05
C LEU A 252 9.34 21.54 -2.68
N SER A 253 8.06 21.70 -2.34
CA SER A 253 7.63 22.17 -1.02
C SER A 253 8.02 21.25 0.13
N ASN A 254 8.69 20.11 -0.11
CA ASN A 254 9.30 19.26 0.93
C ASN A 254 10.73 19.67 1.30
N PHE A 255 11.36 20.57 0.55
CA PHE A 255 12.69 21.09 0.88
C PHE A 255 12.55 22.38 1.70
N GLY A 256 13.57 22.68 2.51
CA GLY A 256 13.56 23.80 3.46
C GLY A 256 14.47 24.96 3.07
N ASP A 257 15.11 24.89 1.90
CA ASP A 257 16.06 25.92 1.47
C ASP A 257 15.37 27.15 0.90
N GLN A 258 16.01 28.31 1.09
CA GLN A 258 15.46 29.62 0.72
C GLN A 258 15.28 29.76 -0.79
N GLU A 259 16.14 29.14 -1.59
CA GLU A 259 16.07 29.19 -3.06
C GLU A 259 14.79 28.53 -3.58
N ILE A 260 14.41 27.36 -3.04
CA ILE A 260 13.12 26.73 -3.36
C ILE A 260 11.93 27.58 -2.91
N GLN A 261 12.01 28.21 -1.73
CA GLN A 261 10.94 29.10 -1.26
C GLN A 261 10.74 30.29 -2.19
N ASP A 262 11.84 30.97 -2.55
CA ASP A 262 11.82 32.12 -3.46
C ASP A 262 11.29 31.69 -4.84
N PHE A 263 11.69 30.51 -5.33
CA PHE A 263 11.16 29.94 -6.57
C PHE A 263 9.63 29.76 -6.51
N ILE A 264 9.11 29.10 -5.47
CA ILE A 264 7.66 28.84 -5.34
C ILE A 264 6.87 30.15 -5.23
N ILE A 265 7.40 31.15 -4.52
CA ILE A 265 6.75 32.47 -4.39
C ILE A 265 6.70 33.18 -5.75
N ASN A 266 7.80 33.15 -6.51
CA ASN A 266 7.85 33.76 -7.84
C ASN A 266 6.92 33.07 -8.85
N GLU A 267 6.51 31.82 -8.61
CA GLU A 267 5.50 31.13 -9.44
C GLU A 267 4.09 31.70 -9.24
N ILE A 268 3.80 32.42 -8.14
CA ILE A 268 2.50 33.10 -7.93
C ILE A 268 2.26 34.15 -9.01
N GLU A 269 3.32 34.86 -9.41
CA GLU A 269 3.27 35.93 -10.41
C GLU A 269 3.12 35.40 -11.84
N ARG A 270 3.20 34.07 -12.05
CA ARG A 270 3.05 33.46 -13.37
C ARG A 270 1.60 33.12 -13.64
N GLU A 271 0.94 33.97 -14.42
CA GLU A 271 -0.48 33.87 -14.81
C GLU A 271 -0.87 32.59 -15.58
N TRP A 272 0.09 31.79 -16.05
CA TRP A 272 -0.14 30.81 -17.12
C TRP A 272 -0.75 29.48 -16.63
N GLY A 273 -0.89 29.28 -15.31
CA GLY A 273 -1.34 28.00 -14.73
C GLY A 273 -2.85 27.90 -14.42
N GLY A 274 -3.57 29.02 -14.43
CA GLY A 274 -4.98 29.07 -14.01
C GLY A 274 -5.22 28.71 -12.54
N ILE A 275 -6.49 28.66 -12.13
CA ILE A 275 -6.92 28.41 -10.74
C ILE A 275 -6.35 27.08 -10.18
N PRO A 276 -6.35 25.94 -10.91
CA PRO A 276 -5.80 24.70 -10.39
C PRO A 276 -4.32 24.80 -10.01
N TYR A 277 -3.50 25.46 -10.82
CA TYR A 277 -2.08 25.66 -10.52
C TYR A 277 -1.88 26.53 -9.27
N LEU A 278 -2.63 27.63 -9.17
CA LEU A 278 -2.60 28.52 -8.00
C LEU A 278 -2.97 27.77 -6.71
N ASN A 279 -3.94 26.87 -6.76
CA ASN A 279 -4.29 26.02 -5.62
C ASN A 279 -3.14 25.10 -5.20
N MET A 280 -2.35 24.61 -6.15
CA MET A 280 -1.17 23.77 -5.88
C MET A 280 -0.02 24.58 -5.29
N ILE A 281 0.19 25.82 -5.75
CA ILE A 281 1.13 26.77 -5.13
C ILE A 281 0.69 27.07 -3.69
N GLY A 282 -0.60 27.34 -3.47
CA GLY A 282 -1.16 27.53 -2.13
C GLY A 282 -0.93 26.32 -1.22
N THR A 283 -1.11 25.10 -1.74
CA THR A 283 -0.81 23.85 -1.03
C THR A 283 0.68 23.74 -0.67
N ALA A 284 1.57 24.10 -1.59
CA ALA A 284 3.01 24.12 -1.34
C ALA A 284 3.41 25.12 -0.25
N LEU A 285 2.89 26.35 -0.30
CA LEU A 285 3.13 27.37 0.74
C LEU A 285 2.57 26.95 2.10
N PHE A 286 1.39 26.33 2.11
CA PHE A 286 0.82 25.73 3.32
C PHE A 286 1.75 24.66 3.92
N ASN A 287 2.32 23.78 3.09
CA ASN A 287 3.27 22.77 3.55
C ASN A 287 4.55 23.38 4.14
N ILE A 288 5.10 24.44 3.53
CA ILE A 288 6.27 25.16 4.04
C ILE A 288 5.94 25.82 5.40
N THR A 289 4.79 26.48 5.48
CA THR A 289 4.32 27.16 6.69
C THR A 289 4.10 26.19 7.86
N ARG A 290 3.42 25.07 7.60
CA ARG A 290 3.18 24.01 8.61
C ARG A 290 4.47 23.46 9.21
N ARG A 291 5.56 23.46 8.43
CA ARG A 291 6.89 22.98 8.86
C ARG A 291 7.73 24.07 9.53
N LYS A 292 7.20 25.29 9.71
CA LYS A 292 7.88 26.46 10.30
C LYS A 292 9.16 26.86 9.55
N GLN A 293 9.19 26.65 8.23
CA GLN A 293 10.36 26.96 7.40
C GLN A 293 10.25 28.28 6.64
N LEU A 294 9.08 28.94 6.69
CA LEU A 294 8.86 30.20 5.99
C LEU A 294 9.64 31.34 6.68
N SER A 295 10.56 31.97 5.96
CA SER A 295 11.27 33.15 6.47
C SER A 295 10.33 34.35 6.60
N LEU A 296 10.66 35.31 7.48
CA LEU A 296 9.89 36.57 7.61
C LEU A 296 9.85 37.36 6.29
N LYS A 297 10.92 37.28 5.49
CA LYS A 297 11.01 37.92 4.17
C LYS A 297 10.02 37.25 3.19
N SER A 298 10.04 35.92 3.13
CA SER A 298 9.15 35.12 2.28
C SER A 298 7.67 35.32 2.67
N PHE A 299 7.37 35.36 3.97
CA PHE A 299 6.02 35.65 4.46
C PHE A 299 5.52 37.03 3.99
N ARG A 300 6.36 38.07 4.09
CA ARG A 300 6.01 39.42 3.63
C ARG A 300 5.78 39.48 2.11
N GLN A 301 6.46 38.65 1.33
CA GLN A 301 6.24 38.58 -0.12
C GLN A 301 4.91 37.89 -0.45
N VAL A 302 4.57 36.78 0.21
CA VAL A 302 3.30 36.07 0.00
C VAL A 302 2.07 36.93 0.35
N MET A 303 2.18 37.80 1.36
CA MET A 303 1.08 38.67 1.81
C MET A 303 0.85 39.91 0.93
N LYS A 304 1.80 40.26 0.05
CA LYS A 304 1.67 41.38 -0.88
C LYS A 304 0.90 40.95 -2.12
#